data_AF-A0A0T2MC60-F1
#
_entry.id   AF-A0A0T2MC60-F1
#
_cell.length_a   1.000
_cell.length_b   1.000
_cell.length_c   1.000
_cell.angle_alpha   90.00
_cell.angle_beta   90.00
_cell.angle_gamma   90.00
#
_symmetry.space_group_name_H-M   'P 1'
#
loop_
_entity.id
_entity.type
_entity.pdbx_description
1 polymer ?
#
loop_
_entity_poly.entity_id
_entity_poly.type
_entity_poly.pdbx_seq_one_letter_code
_entity_poly.pdbx_strand_id
1 'polypeptide(L)'
;MTSGTYPAEATMSFSVSANMRSFPLSNLLGTKDSAPLQPKTAEEEFLEIAQKSPLERLRDKILEDMKMSEADVAGMTPEDRQVVEDEIKRRMMEALQASADTGKVVDKAA
;
A
#
# COMPACT_ATOMS: atom_id res chain seq x y z
N MET A 1 11.94 16.72 -41.48
CA MET A 1 12.14 16.18 -40.13
C MET A 1 11.28 14.91 -40.01
N THR A 2 11.55 13.87 -40.79
CA THR A 2 12.35 12.67 -40.45
C THR A 2 11.95 12.06 -39.09
N SER A 3 11.04 11.09 -39.17
CA SER A 3 10.61 10.17 -38.12
C SER A 3 11.80 9.49 -37.43
N GLY A 4 11.89 9.63 -36.11
CA GLY A 4 12.83 8.91 -35.28
C GLY A 4 12.41 7.45 -35.15
N THR A 5 12.96 6.63 -36.04
CA THR A 5 13.00 5.17 -35.95
C THR A 5 13.86 4.79 -34.74
N TYR A 6 13.27 4.21 -33.69
CA TYR A 6 14.04 3.58 -32.63
C TYR A 6 14.63 2.27 -33.16
N PRO A 7 15.94 2.03 -33.00
CA PRO A 7 16.54 0.77 -33.41
C PRO A 7 16.02 -0.39 -32.54
N ALA A 8 15.71 -1.48 -33.21
CA ALA A 8 15.64 -2.81 -32.62
C ALA A 8 16.99 -3.17 -31.98
N GLU A 9 16.97 -4.20 -31.12
CA GLU A 9 18.13 -4.94 -30.58
C GLU A 9 18.68 -4.51 -29.21
N ALA A 10 18.21 -5.19 -28.16
CA ALA A 10 19.06 -5.81 -27.13
C ALA A 10 18.17 -6.53 -26.11
N THR A 11 17.62 -7.68 -26.49
CA THR A 11 17.16 -8.67 -25.51
C THR A 11 18.38 -9.19 -24.78
N MET A 12 18.74 -8.59 -23.63
CA MET A 12 19.75 -9.17 -22.75
C MET A 12 19.17 -10.44 -22.13
N SER A 13 19.59 -11.57 -22.68
CA SER A 13 19.37 -12.92 -22.15
C SER A 13 20.15 -13.07 -20.85
N PHE A 14 19.44 -13.03 -19.71
CA PHE A 14 19.99 -13.50 -18.44
C PHE A 14 19.99 -15.03 -18.47
N SER A 15 21.07 -15.61 -18.98
CA SER A 15 21.32 -17.04 -18.85
C SER A 15 21.66 -17.35 -17.39
N VAL A 16 20.66 -17.76 -16.61
CA VAL A 16 20.89 -18.50 -15.36
C VAL A 16 21.12 -19.96 -15.74
N SER A 17 22.35 -20.40 -15.54
CA SER A 17 22.80 -21.77 -15.75
C SER A 17 21.92 -22.76 -14.98
N ALA A 18 21.50 -23.80 -15.68
CA ALA A 18 20.69 -24.89 -15.18
C ALA A 18 21.38 -25.67 -14.05
N ASN A 19 20.74 -25.74 -12.89
CA ASN A 19 20.90 -26.87 -11.98
C ASN A 19 19.56 -27.63 -11.98
N MET A 20 19.38 -28.51 -12.97
CA MET A 20 18.20 -29.38 -13.06
C MET A 20 18.23 -30.40 -11.92
N ARG A 21 17.66 -30.04 -10.77
CA ARG A 21 17.09 -31.02 -9.85
C ARG A 21 15.64 -31.25 -10.28
N SER A 22 15.37 -32.49 -10.67
CA SER A 22 14.03 -32.99 -10.99
C SER A 22 13.06 -32.65 -9.87
N PHE A 23 12.15 -31.71 -10.12
CA PHE A 23 10.99 -31.46 -9.27
C PHE A 23 9.76 -31.98 -10.03
N PRO A 24 8.93 -32.84 -9.42
CA PRO A 24 7.75 -33.37 -10.08
C PRO A 24 6.78 -32.23 -10.43
N LEU A 25 6.40 -32.19 -11.71
CA LEU A 25 5.44 -31.29 -12.34
C LEU A 25 3.98 -31.60 -11.90
N SER A 26 3.75 -31.85 -10.61
CA SER A 26 2.41 -32.12 -10.07
C SER A 26 1.77 -30.89 -9.41
N ASN A 27 2.54 -29.82 -9.19
CA ASN A 27 2.07 -28.58 -8.55
C ASN A 27 1.87 -27.39 -9.49
N LEU A 28 2.10 -27.52 -10.81
CA LEU A 28 1.96 -26.40 -11.75
C LEU A 28 0.50 -26.12 -12.17
N LEU A 29 -0.43 -27.01 -11.81
CA LEU A 29 -1.86 -26.80 -12.01
C LEU A 29 -2.60 -26.77 -10.67
N GLY A 30 -1.99 -26.13 -9.68
CA GLY A 30 -2.74 -25.58 -8.55
C GLY A 30 -3.60 -24.45 -9.08
N THR A 31 -4.85 -24.77 -9.39
CA THR A 31 -5.97 -23.83 -9.33
C THR A 31 -5.70 -22.89 -8.17
N LYS A 32 -5.35 -21.65 -8.49
CA LYS A 32 -5.34 -20.57 -7.52
C LYS A 32 -6.80 -20.39 -7.17
N ASP A 33 -7.23 -21.18 -6.18
CA ASP A 33 -8.52 -21.12 -5.56
C ASP A 33 -8.88 -19.65 -5.44
N SER A 34 -9.87 -19.23 -6.23
CA SER A 34 -10.77 -18.18 -5.80
C SER A 34 -11.43 -18.72 -4.54
N ALA A 35 -10.71 -18.62 -3.42
CA ALA A 35 -11.30 -18.82 -2.12
C ALA A 35 -12.51 -17.87 -2.09
N PRO A 36 -13.71 -18.35 -1.74
CA PRO A 36 -14.80 -17.45 -1.45
C PRO A 36 -14.26 -16.48 -0.41
N LEU A 37 -14.42 -15.17 -0.63
CA LEU A 37 -14.26 -14.18 0.42
C LEU A 37 -15.26 -14.56 1.50
N GLN A 38 -14.87 -15.45 2.42
CA GLN A 38 -15.67 -15.77 3.59
C GLN A 38 -15.87 -14.44 4.32
N PRO A 39 -17.10 -14.13 4.78
CA PRO A 39 -17.32 -12.94 5.56
C PRO A 39 -16.36 -12.99 6.75
N LYS A 40 -15.45 -12.01 6.83
CA LYS A 40 -14.48 -11.92 7.92
C LYS A 40 -15.23 -11.95 9.24
N THR A 41 -14.76 -12.78 10.17
CA THR A 41 -15.35 -12.84 11.51
C THR A 41 -15.06 -11.53 12.25
N ALA A 42 -15.89 -11.18 13.24
CA ALA A 42 -15.66 -9.99 14.06
C ALA A 42 -14.30 -10.02 14.79
N GLU A 43 -13.79 -11.22 15.10
CA GLU A 43 -12.46 -11.42 15.67
C GLU A 43 -11.34 -11.09 14.67
N GLU A 44 -11.49 -11.50 13.41
CA GLU A 44 -10.55 -11.17 12.34
C GLU A 44 -10.53 -9.68 12.01
N GLU A 45 -11.68 -9.01 11.97
CA GLU A 45 -11.77 -7.57 11.77
C GLU A 45 -11.11 -6.80 12.93
N PHE A 46 -11.31 -7.26 14.16
CA PHE A 46 -10.64 -6.70 15.34
C PHE A 46 -9.12 -6.87 15.26
N LEU A 47 -8.63 -8.05 14.88
CA LEU A 47 -7.20 -8.32 14.70
C LEU A 47 -6.60 -7.46 13.59
N GLU A 48 -7.29 -7.28 12.47
CA GLU A 48 -6.85 -6.39 11.39
C GLU A 48 -6.72 -4.95 11.89
N ILE A 49 -7.73 -4.42 12.59
CA ILE A 49 -7.69 -3.08 13.19
C ILE A 49 -6.53 -2.98 14.20
N ALA A 50 -6.32 -4.01 15.02
CA ALA A 50 -5.26 -4.06 16.03
C ALA A 50 -3.86 -4.09 15.39
N GLN A 51 -3.71 -4.76 14.24
CA GLN A 51 -2.46 -4.88 13.49
C GLN A 51 -2.11 -3.63 12.66
N LYS A 52 -3.09 -2.79 12.32
CA LYS A 52 -2.83 -1.50 11.66
C LYS A 52 -1.83 -0.68 12.47
N SER A 53 -0.75 -0.26 11.82
CA SER A 53 0.23 0.63 12.43
C SER A 53 -0.42 1.96 12.82
N PRO A 54 0.12 2.68 13.84
CA PRO A 54 -0.39 4.01 14.21
C PRO A 54 -0.44 4.97 13.01
N LEU A 55 0.50 4.80 12.08
CA LEU A 55 0.59 5.59 10.86
C LEU A 55 -0.55 5.29 9.88
N GLU A 56 -0.89 4.01 9.69
CA GLU A 56 -2.01 3.60 8.83
C GLU A 56 -3.35 4.07 9.39
N ARG A 57 -3.56 3.97 10.72
CA ARG A 57 -4.78 4.50 11.34
C ARG A 57 -4.92 6.01 11.18
N LEU A 58 -3.80 6.74 11.24
CA LEU A 58 -3.79 8.19 11.02
C LEU A 58 -4.12 8.54 9.57
N ARG A 59 -3.56 7.78 8.62
CA ARG A 59 -3.88 7.92 7.19
C ARG A 59 -5.37 7.70 6.94
N ASP A 60 -5.95 6.62 7.49
CA ASP A 60 -7.38 6.30 7.35
C ASP A 60 -8.26 7.45 7.85
N LYS A 61 -7.94 8.02 9.03
CA LYS A 61 -8.68 9.18 9.56
C LYS A 61 -8.59 10.41 8.68
N ILE A 62 -7.41 10.70 8.12
CA ILE A 62 -7.24 11.85 7.24
C ILE A 62 -8.03 11.67 5.94
N LEU A 63 -8.06 10.45 5.40
CA LEU A 63 -8.89 10.11 4.24
C LEU A 63 -10.38 10.27 4.54
N GLU A 64 -10.84 9.80 5.71
CA GLU A 64 -12.21 9.98 6.19
C GLU A 64 -12.58 11.46 6.33
N ASP A 65 -11.71 12.29 6.90
CA ASP A 65 -11.90 13.74 7.02
C ASP A 65 -11.99 14.44 5.65
N MET A 66 -11.27 13.90 4.65
CA MET A 66 -11.33 14.36 3.26
C MET A 66 -12.56 13.80 2.50
N LYS A 67 -13.35 12.93 3.14
CA LYS A 67 -14.47 12.18 2.53
C LYS A 67 -14.05 11.36 1.33
N MET A 68 -12.87 10.76 1.41
CA MET A 68 -12.29 9.91 0.37
C MET A 68 -12.00 8.53 0.92
N SER A 69 -12.15 7.50 0.09
CA SER A 69 -11.71 6.14 0.42
C SER A 69 -10.36 5.82 -0.21
N GLU A 70 -9.67 4.78 0.28
CA GLU A 70 -8.48 4.26 -0.40
C GLU A 70 -8.76 3.83 -1.84
N ALA A 71 -9.98 3.35 -2.12
CA ALA A 71 -10.40 2.99 -3.47
C ALA A 71 -10.49 4.22 -4.38
N ASP A 72 -10.93 5.37 -3.87
CA ASP A 72 -10.98 6.62 -4.62
C ASP A 72 -9.58 7.11 -4.99
N VAL A 73 -8.63 7.07 -4.04
CA VAL A 73 -7.23 7.43 -4.29
C VAL A 73 -6.57 6.45 -5.28
N ALA A 74 -6.91 5.16 -5.18
CA ALA A 74 -6.43 4.13 -6.10
C ALA A 74 -7.03 4.26 -7.52
N GLY A 75 -8.20 4.87 -7.66
CA GLY A 75 -8.85 5.15 -8.94
C GLY A 75 -8.35 6.41 -9.65
N MET A 76 -7.61 7.27 -8.96
CA MET A 76 -7.11 8.54 -9.51
C MET A 76 -5.96 8.35 -10.51
N THR A 77 -5.83 9.33 -11.42
CA THR A 77 -4.66 9.48 -12.29
C THR A 77 -3.39 9.69 -11.43
N PRO A 78 -2.19 9.33 -11.91
CA PRO A 78 -0.97 9.45 -11.12
C PRO A 78 -0.66 10.89 -10.69
N GLU A 79 -1.10 11.89 -11.45
CA GLU A 79 -0.93 13.30 -11.13
C GLU A 79 -1.89 13.73 -10.01
N ASP A 80 -3.18 13.41 -10.14
CA ASP A 80 -4.18 13.72 -9.10
C ASP A 80 -3.89 12.96 -7.78
N ARG A 81 -3.41 11.72 -7.90
CA ARG A 81 -3.01 10.92 -6.76
C ARG A 81 -1.88 11.58 -5.98
N GLN A 82 -0.87 12.13 -6.66
CA GLN A 82 0.24 12.80 -5.99
C GLN A 82 -0.23 14.01 -5.19
N VAL A 83 -1.14 14.82 -5.76
CA VAL A 83 -1.70 15.98 -5.08
C VAL A 83 -2.41 15.57 -3.79
N VAL A 84 -3.22 14.50 -3.85
CA VAL A 84 -3.91 13.96 -2.67
C VAL A 84 -2.94 13.35 -1.66
N GLU A 85 -1.95 12.58 -2.11
CA GLU A 85 -0.94 11.98 -1.25
C GLU A 85 -0.08 13.03 -0.53
N ASP A 86 0.26 14.13 -1.19
CA ASP A 86 1.03 15.21 -0.58
C ASP A 86 0.22 15.97 0.48
N GLU A 87 -1.07 16.18 0.24
CA GLU A 87 -1.98 16.75 1.24
C GLU A 87 -2.14 15.82 2.46
N ILE A 88 -2.26 14.50 2.23
CA ILE A 88 -2.28 13.51 3.30
C ILE A 88 -0.98 13.59 4.12
N LYS A 89 0.19 13.59 3.48
CA LYS A 89 1.49 13.71 4.16
C LYS A 89 1.57 14.99 5.00
N ARG A 90 1.11 16.12 4.46
CA ARG A 90 1.09 17.41 5.18
C ARG A 90 0.26 17.31 6.46
N ARG A 91 -0.98 16.81 6.36
CA ARG A 91 -1.86 16.62 7.52
C ARG A 91 -1.32 15.60 8.51
N MET A 92 -0.66 14.54 8.04
CA MET A 92 0.00 13.57 8.92
C MET A 92 1.12 14.22 9.73
N MET A 93 1.97 15.05 9.10
CA MET A 93 3.02 15.79 9.81
C MET A 93 2.43 16.74 10.85
N GLU A 94 1.36 17.46 10.52
CA GLU A 94 0.66 18.36 11.46
C GLU A 94 0.06 17.60 12.64
N ALA A 95 -0.60 16.47 12.39
CA ALA A 95 -1.19 15.64 13.44
C ALA A 95 -0.11 15.04 14.37
N LEU A 96 1.01 14.60 13.80
CA LEU A 96 2.15 14.09 14.58
C LEU A 96 2.76 15.20 15.46
N GLN A 97 2.95 16.41 14.91
CA GLN A 97 3.43 17.56 15.68
C GLN A 97 2.46 17.93 16.82
N ALA A 98 1.16 18.05 16.52
CA ALA A 98 0.14 18.36 17.52
C ALA A 98 0.06 17.30 18.63
N SER A 99 0.25 16.02 18.30
CA SER A 99 0.28 14.93 19.28
C SER A 99 1.54 14.96 20.16
N ALA A 100 2.69 15.38 19.61
CA ALA A 100 3.93 15.54 20.35
C ALA A 100 3.84 16.70 21.38
N ASP A 101 3.13 17.77 21.05
CA ASP A 101 2.86 18.87 21.97
C ASP A 101 1.84 18.49 23.05
N THR A 102 0.85 17.66 22.72
CA THR A 102 -0.17 17.17 23.65
C THR A 102 0.43 16.26 24.74
N GLY A 103 1.53 15.56 24.47
CA GLY A 103 2.25 14.75 25.47
C GLY A 103 2.97 15.57 26.56
N LYS A 104 3.18 16.88 26.37
CA LYS A 104 3.91 17.74 27.34
C LYS A 104 3.05 18.39 28.41
N VAL A 105 1.72 18.30 28.33
CA VAL A 105 0.81 18.99 29.27
C VAL A 105 0.24 18.11 30.39
N VAL A 106 0.58 16.82 30.43
CA VAL A 106 -0.01 15.88 31.43
C VAL A 106 0.84 15.73 32.71
N ASP A 107 2.10 16.17 32.72
CA ASP A 107 2.99 16.06 33.90
C ASP A 107 2.93 17.24 34.89
N LYS A 108 1.89 18.09 34.83
CA LYS A 108 1.76 19.24 35.74
C LYS A 108 0.38 19.35 36.40
N ALA A 109 0.02 18.33 37.16
CA ALA A 109 -0.88 18.48 38.30
C ALA A 109 -0.30 17.69 39.47
N ALA A 110 0.37 18.42 40.36
CA ALA A 110 0.82 17.98 41.68
C ALA A 110 -0.36 17.95 42.67
#